data_AF-A0A4Q3DP75-F1
#
_entry.id   AF-A0A4Q3DP75-F1
#
_cell.length_a   1.000
_cell.length_b   1.000
_cell.length_c   1.000
_cell.angle_alpha   90.00
_cell.angle_beta   90.00
_cell.angle_gamma   90.00
#
_symmetry.space_group_name_H-M   'P 1'
#
loop_
_entity.id
_entity.type
_entity.pdbx_description
1 polymer ?
#
loop_
_entity_poly.entity_id
_entity_poly.type
_entity_poly.pdbx_seq_one_letter_code
_entity_poly.pdbx_strand_id
1 'polypeptide(L)'
;MSLQKLARELDETARQTASMVEGVTDALDVLGDPNLSLEQRQKQAIAMIVSALQGQDRIEQRCQGMALAVRQFALLPPTAPDSDYEEIWANLVLDELRVPTLSGVAAHQSSGEVDLF
;
A
#
# COMPACT_ATOMS: atom_id res chain seq x y z
N MET A 1 -17.00 -9.06 16.51
CA MET A 1 -16.20 -7.85 16.15
C MET A 1 -15.29 -8.06 14.93
N SER A 2 -14.81 -9.28 14.68
CA SER A 2 -13.92 -9.65 13.57
C SER A 2 -14.39 -9.27 12.15
N LEU A 3 -15.69 -9.44 11.83
CA LEU A 3 -16.22 -9.09 10.50
C LEU A 3 -16.25 -7.58 10.23
N GLN A 4 -16.50 -6.75 11.25
CA GLN A 4 -16.44 -5.29 11.11
C GLN A 4 -15.01 -4.82 10.86
N LYS A 5 -14.02 -5.46 11.51
CA LYS A 5 -12.60 -5.19 11.27
C LYS A 5 -12.22 -5.59 9.85
N LEU A 6 -12.59 -6.80 9.41
CA LEU A 6 -12.38 -7.24 8.03
C LEU A 6 -12.97 -6.27 6.99
N ALA A 7 -14.21 -5.80 7.21
CA ALA A 7 -14.84 -4.83 6.31
C ALA A 7 -14.02 -3.52 6.20
N ARG A 8 -13.52 -3.00 7.33
CA ARG A 8 -12.66 -1.80 7.33
C ARG A 8 -11.35 -2.03 6.59
N GLU A 9 -10.71 -3.18 6.79
CA GLU A 9 -9.46 -3.49 6.10
C GLU A 9 -9.67 -3.64 4.58
N LEU A 10 -10.81 -4.19 4.14
CA LEU A 10 -11.20 -4.26 2.72
C LEU A 10 -11.47 -2.86 2.13
N ASP A 11 -12.16 -1.98 2.87
CA ASP A 11 -12.39 -0.60 2.44
C ASP A 11 -11.07 0.16 2.27
N GLU A 12 -10.11 -0.05 3.18
CA GLU A 12 -8.77 0.53 3.08
C GLU A 12 -8.00 -0.03 1.89
N THR A 13 -8.05 -1.34 1.66
CA THR A 13 -7.44 -1.96 0.47
C THR A 13 -8.03 -1.40 -0.83
N ALA A 14 -9.33 -1.20 -0.90
CA ALA A 14 -9.99 -0.59 -2.07
C ALA A 14 -9.51 0.85 -2.28
N ARG A 15 -9.41 1.64 -1.21
CA ARG A 15 -8.90 3.02 -1.25
C ARG A 15 -7.45 3.08 -1.73
N GLN A 16 -6.58 2.24 -1.19
CA GLN A 16 -5.17 2.17 -1.58
C GLN A 16 -5.02 1.75 -3.04
N THR A 17 -5.85 0.82 -3.51
CA THR A 17 -5.88 0.41 -4.92
C THR A 17 -6.26 1.56 -5.83
N ALA A 18 -7.28 2.35 -5.47
CA ALA A 18 -7.66 3.54 -6.23
C ALA A 18 -6.49 4.55 -6.29
N SER A 19 -5.88 4.85 -5.14
CA SER A 19 -4.74 5.79 -5.07
C SER A 19 -3.53 5.32 -5.88
N MET A 20 -3.27 4.00 -5.92
CA MET A 20 -2.22 3.41 -6.76
C MET A 20 -2.51 3.65 -8.26
N VAL A 21 -3.75 3.47 -8.71
CA VAL A 21 -4.14 3.74 -10.11
C VAL A 21 -4.06 5.24 -10.43
N GLU A 22 -4.51 6.09 -9.52
CA GLU A 22 -4.41 7.55 -9.64
C GLU A 22 -2.94 7.97 -9.82
N GLY A 23 -2.03 7.48 -8.99
CA GLY A 23 -0.60 7.79 -9.10
C GLY A 23 0.03 7.38 -10.44
N VAL A 24 -0.43 6.27 -11.05
CA VAL A 24 -0.02 5.88 -12.42
C VAL A 24 -0.62 6.81 -13.45
N THR A 25 -1.88 7.20 -13.30
CA THR A 25 -2.58 8.12 -14.21
C THR A 25 -1.91 9.49 -14.21
N ASP A 26 -1.62 10.05 -13.04
CA ASP A 26 -0.92 11.32 -12.88
C ASP A 26 0.49 11.26 -13.51
N ALA A 27 1.18 10.12 -13.42
CA ALA A 27 2.48 9.93 -14.06
C ALA A 27 2.38 9.95 -15.60
N LEU A 28 1.31 9.40 -16.16
CA LEU A 28 1.05 9.45 -17.60
C LEU A 28 0.74 10.89 -18.06
N ASP A 29 0.01 11.66 -17.25
CA ASP A 29 -0.25 13.07 -17.52
C ASP A 29 1.05 13.89 -17.53
N VAL A 30 1.95 13.64 -16.58
CA VAL A 30 3.29 14.25 -16.56
C VAL A 30 4.10 13.91 -17.82
N LEU A 31 4.05 12.66 -18.31
CA LEU A 31 4.72 12.29 -19.57
C LEU A 31 4.15 13.06 -20.78
N GLY A 32 2.86 13.36 -20.75
CA GLY A 32 2.16 14.13 -21.76
C GLY A 32 2.38 15.63 -21.72
N ASP A 33 2.85 16.20 -20.60
CA ASP A 33 2.90 17.65 -20.39
C ASP A 33 3.91 18.34 -21.34
N PRO A 34 3.45 19.14 -22.33
CA PRO A 34 4.33 19.81 -23.27
C PRO A 34 5.21 20.90 -22.63
N ASN A 35 4.86 21.38 -21.43
CA ASN A 35 5.58 22.46 -20.74
C ASN A 35 6.85 21.97 -20.03
N LEU A 36 7.00 20.66 -19.85
CA LEU A 36 8.17 20.05 -19.23
C LEU A 36 9.18 19.59 -20.29
N SER A 37 10.47 19.66 -19.96
CA SER A 37 11.50 19.03 -20.79
C SER A 37 11.35 17.49 -20.77
N LEU A 38 11.86 16.81 -21.81
CA LEU A 38 11.80 15.34 -21.88
C LEU A 38 12.40 14.68 -20.63
N GLU A 39 13.53 15.20 -20.15
CA GLU A 39 14.22 14.70 -18.95
C GLU A 39 13.37 14.89 -17.69
N GLN A 40 12.74 16.06 -17.53
CA GLN A 40 11.85 16.35 -16.40
C GLN A 40 10.65 15.42 -16.38
N ARG A 41 9.99 15.24 -17.53
CA ARG A 41 8.86 14.31 -17.68
C ARG A 41 9.23 12.90 -17.28
N GLN A 42 10.34 12.39 -17.80
CA GLN A 42 10.80 11.03 -17.50
C GLN A 42 11.12 10.88 -16.02
N LYS A 43 11.92 11.79 -15.43
CA LYS A 43 12.34 11.68 -14.03
C LYS A 43 11.14 11.71 -13.08
N GLN A 44 10.21 12.64 -13.29
CA GLN A 44 9.04 12.79 -12.42
C GLN A 44 8.06 11.63 -12.58
N ALA A 45 7.74 11.23 -13.81
CA ALA A 45 6.84 10.10 -14.05
C ALA A 45 7.41 8.78 -13.50
N ILE A 46 8.72 8.52 -13.66
CA ILE A 46 9.36 7.33 -13.09
C ILE A 46 9.21 7.31 -11.57
N ALA A 47 9.46 8.44 -10.89
CA ALA A 47 9.32 8.51 -9.43
C ALA A 47 7.88 8.23 -8.98
N MET A 48 6.89 8.76 -9.69
CA MET A 48 5.47 8.55 -9.40
C MET A 48 5.05 7.09 -9.64
N ILE A 49 5.45 6.50 -10.77
CA ILE A 49 5.18 5.08 -11.08
C ILE A 49 5.84 4.17 -10.03
N VAL A 50 7.08 4.42 -9.66
CA VAL A 50 7.77 3.63 -8.63
C VAL A 50 7.03 3.72 -7.29
N SER A 51 6.59 4.92 -6.88
CA SER A 51 5.79 5.10 -5.66
C SER A 51 4.46 4.34 -5.73
N ALA A 52 3.75 4.42 -6.85
CA ALA A 52 2.50 3.68 -7.06
C ALA A 52 2.72 2.16 -6.98
N LEU A 53 3.76 1.63 -7.62
CA LEU A 53 4.10 0.21 -7.59
C LEU A 53 4.49 -0.28 -6.18
N GLN A 54 5.13 0.56 -5.36
CA GLN A 54 5.37 0.25 -3.95
C GLN A 54 4.05 0.14 -3.16
N GLY A 55 3.05 0.97 -3.52
CA GLY A 55 1.69 0.84 -3.00
C GLY A 55 1.06 -0.51 -3.34
N GLN A 56 1.27 -1.03 -4.56
CA GLN A 56 0.80 -2.35 -4.97
C GLN A 56 1.38 -3.48 -4.13
N ASP A 57 2.68 -3.44 -3.83
CA ASP A 57 3.33 -4.44 -2.96
C ASP A 57 2.66 -4.47 -1.56
N ARG A 58 2.31 -3.31 -0.99
CA ARG A 58 1.59 -3.22 0.31
C ARG A 58 0.18 -3.78 0.20
N ILE A 59 -0.57 -3.41 -0.85
CA ILE A 59 -1.91 -3.93 -1.11
C ILE A 59 -1.92 -5.46 -1.17
N GLU A 60 -0.92 -6.05 -1.84
CA GLU A 60 -0.80 -7.51 -1.92
C GLU A 60 -0.57 -8.14 -0.54
N GLN A 61 0.33 -7.58 0.27
CA GLN A 61 0.59 -8.09 1.61
C GLN A 61 -0.63 -7.99 2.53
N ARG A 62 -1.35 -6.85 2.49
CA ARG A 62 -2.62 -6.68 3.21
C ARG A 62 -3.62 -7.77 2.84
N CYS A 63 -3.80 -8.02 1.54
CA CYS A 63 -4.68 -9.08 1.05
C CYS A 63 -4.27 -10.47 1.54
N GLN A 64 -2.97 -10.79 1.50
CA GLN A 64 -2.46 -12.07 1.98
C GLN A 64 -2.66 -12.24 3.50
N GLY A 65 -2.38 -11.18 4.27
CA GLY A 65 -2.59 -11.15 5.73
C GLY A 65 -4.05 -11.34 6.11
N MET A 66 -4.96 -10.58 5.49
CA MET A 66 -6.40 -10.74 5.69
C MET A 66 -6.87 -12.16 5.34
N ALA A 67 -6.43 -12.71 4.20
CA ALA A 67 -6.81 -14.05 3.80
C ALA A 67 -6.31 -15.13 4.79
N LEU A 68 -5.12 -14.94 5.37
CA LEU A 68 -4.60 -15.82 6.41
C LEU A 68 -5.46 -15.76 7.68
N ALA A 69 -5.78 -14.56 8.17
CA ALA A 69 -6.62 -14.39 9.35
C ALA A 69 -8.02 -14.97 9.15
N VAL A 70 -8.66 -14.73 8.00
CA VAL A 70 -9.99 -15.31 7.69
C VAL A 70 -9.96 -16.83 7.67
N ARG A 71 -8.89 -17.45 7.15
CA ARG A 71 -8.71 -18.91 7.22
C ARG A 71 -8.59 -19.38 8.67
N GLN A 72 -7.88 -18.66 9.52
CA GLN A 72 -7.76 -19.01 10.94
C GLN A 72 -9.09 -18.84 11.68
N PHE A 73 -9.85 -17.78 11.40
CA PHE A 73 -11.21 -17.61 11.95
C PHE A 73 -12.13 -18.77 11.59
N ALA A 74 -12.06 -19.27 10.36
CA ALA A 74 -12.88 -20.40 9.92
C ALA A 74 -12.56 -21.73 10.63
N LEU A 75 -11.39 -21.83 11.27
CA LEU A 75 -10.98 -23.01 12.04
C LEU A 75 -11.37 -22.92 13.52
N LEU A 76 -11.80 -21.75 14.00
CA LEU A 76 -12.20 -21.57 15.39
C LEU A 76 -13.53 -22.29 15.67
N PRO A 77 -13.69 -22.91 16.85
CA PRO A 77 -14.97 -23.49 17.24
C PRO A 77 -16.04 -22.39 17.39
N PRO A 78 -17.34 -22.71 17.23
CA PRO A 78 -18.42 -21.73 17.41
C PRO A 78 -18.48 -21.09 18.81
N THR A 79 -17.84 -21.72 19.80
CA THR A 79 -17.75 -21.25 21.19
C THR A 79 -16.46 -20.47 21.48
N ALA A 80 -15.64 -20.20 20.47
CA ALA A 80 -14.39 -19.46 20.65
C ALA A 80 -14.68 -18.05 21.21
N PRO A 81 -13.98 -17.63 22.27
CA PRO A 81 -14.10 -16.27 22.79
C PRO A 81 -13.57 -15.24 21.79
N ASP A 82 -14.05 -13.99 21.89
CA ASP A 82 -13.59 -12.88 21.05
C ASP A 82 -12.07 -12.64 21.16
N SER A 83 -11.44 -13.02 22.27
CA SER A 83 -9.98 -12.90 22.48
C SER A 83 -9.16 -13.68 21.44
N ASP A 84 -9.64 -14.84 21.00
CA ASP A 84 -8.91 -15.68 20.03
C ASP A 84 -8.89 -14.99 18.65
N TYR A 85 -9.97 -14.29 18.31
CA TYR A 85 -10.04 -13.48 17.09
C TYR A 85 -9.12 -12.27 17.16
N GLU A 86 -9.05 -11.59 18.31
CA GLU A 86 -8.16 -10.44 18.50
C GLU A 86 -6.68 -10.84 18.47
N GLU A 87 -6.32 -12.00 19.03
CA GLU A 87 -4.95 -12.52 18.97
C GLU A 87 -4.52 -12.80 17.53
N ILE A 88 -5.37 -13.46 16.74
CA ILE A 88 -5.12 -13.69 15.30
C ILE A 88 -4.89 -12.36 14.59
N TRP A 89 -5.71 -11.35 14.84
CA TRP A 89 -5.54 -10.02 14.24
C TRP A 89 -4.25 -9.33 14.69
N ALA A 90 -3.89 -9.43 15.97
CA ALA A 90 -2.71 -8.76 16.53
C ALA A 90 -1.39 -9.32 15.97
N ASN A 91 -1.40 -10.58 15.52
CA ASN A 91 -0.24 -11.23 14.91
C ASN A 91 -0.08 -10.96 13.41
N LEU A 92 -1.00 -10.21 12.78
CA LEU A 92 -0.86 -9.85 11.38
C LEU A 92 0.05 -8.64 11.19
N VAL A 93 1.00 -8.80 10.27
CA VAL A 93 1.75 -7.69 9.68
C VAL A 93 1.08 -7.34 8.36
N LEU A 94 0.48 -6.15 8.29
CA LEU A 94 -0.31 -5.74 7.13
C LEU A 94 0.44 -4.79 6.20
N ASP A 95 1.41 -4.02 6.69
CA ASP A 95 2.00 -2.89 5.95
C ASP A 95 3.53 -2.88 6.00
N GLU A 96 4.18 -3.95 5.51
CA GLU A 96 5.62 -3.92 5.26
C GLU A 96 5.90 -3.68 3.77
N LEU A 97 7.01 -3.00 3.46
CA LEU A 97 7.47 -2.93 2.08
C LEU A 97 8.25 -4.20 1.75
N ARG A 98 7.92 -4.84 0.63
CA ARG A 98 8.62 -6.06 0.17
C ARG A 98 10.10 -5.80 -0.13
N VAL A 99 10.43 -4.55 -0.49
CA VAL A 99 11.80 -4.08 -0.69
C VAL A 99 12.08 -2.91 0.26
N PRO A 100 12.78 -3.12 1.39
CA PRO A 100 13.01 -2.08 2.40
C PRO A 100 13.76 -0.85 1.86
N THR A 101 14.65 -1.03 0.89
CA THR A 101 15.44 0.06 0.28
C THR A 101 14.60 1.05 -0.53
N LEU A 102 13.38 0.66 -0.90
CA LEU A 102 12.42 1.51 -1.61
C LEU A 102 11.60 2.41 -0.69
N SER A 103 11.63 2.15 0.63
CA SER A 103 10.95 2.96 1.66
C SER A 103 11.42 4.42 1.69
N GLY A 104 12.69 4.67 1.37
CA GLY A 104 13.27 6.03 1.33
C GLY A 104 13.00 6.80 0.03
N VAL A 105 12.73 6.12 -1.09
CA VAL A 105 12.53 6.78 -2.39
C VAL A 105 11.19 7.51 -2.45
N ALA A 106 10.16 7.02 -1.75
CA ALA A 106 8.86 7.68 -1.63
C ALA A 106 8.80 8.75 -0.52
N ALA A 107 9.69 8.70 0.48
CA ALA A 107 9.75 9.67 1.57
C ALA A 107 10.33 11.04 1.17
N HIS A 108 10.88 11.16 -0.03
CA HIS A 108 11.54 12.38 -0.52
C HIS A 108 10.67 13.28 -1.40
N GLN A 109 9.35 13.10 -1.43
CA GLN A 109 8.45 14.13 -1.99
C GLN A 109 8.18 15.22 -0.95
N SER A 110 9.14 16.16 -0.89
CA SER A 110 9.01 17.57 -0.47
C SER A 110 8.41 17.91 0.91
N SER A 111 9.26 17.93 1.92
CA SER A 111 9.56 19.20 2.60
C SER A 111 11.00 19.53 2.23
N GLY A 112 11.22 20.68 1.60
CA GLY A 112 12.47 20.98 0.91
C GLY A 112 13.71 20.80 1.79
N GLU A 113 14.58 19.90 1.39
CA GLU A 113 16.03 20.03 1.55
C GLU A 113 16.70 19.15 0.49
N VAL A 114 17.65 19.77 -0.22
CA VAL A 114 18.53 19.13 -1.19
C VAL A 114 19.63 18.46 -0.39
N ASP A 115 19.77 17.14 -0.46
CA ASP A 115 21.03 16.50 -0.07
C ASP A 115 21.90 16.33 -1.31
N LEU A 116 22.94 17.18 -1.36
CA LEU A 116 24.15 16.93 -2.12
C LEU A 116 24.82 15.70 -1.51
N PHE A 117 24.98 14.62 -2.28
CA PHE A 117 26.22 13.84 -2.51
C PHE A 117 25.89 12.61 -3.36
#